data_AF-A0A7X8IYP3-F1
#
_entry.id   AF-A0A7X8IYP3-F1
#
_cell.length_a   1.000
_cell.length_b   1.000
_cell.length_c   1.000
_cell.angle_alpha   90.00
_cell.angle_beta   90.00
_cell.angle_gamma   90.00
#
_symmetry.space_group_name_H-M   'P 1'
#
loop_
_entity.id
_entity.type
_entity.pdbx_description
1 polymer ?
#
loop_
_entity_poly.entity_id
_entity_poly.type
_entity_poly.pdbx_seq_one_letter_code
_entity_poly.pdbx_strand_id
1 'polypeptide(L)'
;MFNDFMTLDILTTFAGLTATTMLIVQFTKFLVKKKFGDSYVRVYTFLVALILTFLFARQGENAQGLVMTIINAILITVAAAGGYEIITDPLAKK
;
A
#
# COMPACT_ATOMS: atom_id res chain seq x y z
N MET A 1 -24.50 7.32 8.55
CA MET A 1 -23.20 7.37 9.24
C MET A 1 -22.28 6.25 8.76
N PHE A 2 -22.52 4.95 8.99
CA PHE A 2 -21.63 3.89 8.47
C PHE A 2 -21.63 3.74 6.93
N ASN A 3 -22.77 4.00 6.28
CA ASN A 3 -22.89 3.90 4.82
C ASN A 3 -22.00 4.89 4.07
N ASP A 4 -21.60 5.99 4.70
CA ASP A 4 -20.76 7.04 4.10
C ASP A 4 -19.26 6.70 4.16
N PHE A 5 -18.87 5.75 5.03
CA PHE A 5 -17.50 5.25 5.13
C PHE A 5 -17.26 3.99 4.31
N MET A 6 -18.29 3.14 4.15
CA MET A 6 -18.20 1.86 3.45
C MET A 6 -18.97 1.92 2.12
N THR A 7 -18.54 2.80 1.22
CA THR A 7 -19.08 2.89 -0.14
C THR A 7 -18.31 1.99 -1.10
N LEU A 8 -18.97 1.57 -2.18
CA LEU A 8 -18.32 0.80 -3.24
C LEU A 8 -17.11 1.54 -3.81
N ASP A 9 -17.19 2.85 -3.97
CA ASP A 9 -16.09 3.65 -4.54
C ASP A 9 -14.87 3.67 -3.63
N ILE A 10 -15.06 3.83 -2.31
CA ILE A 10 -13.97 3.80 -1.33
C ILE A 10 -13.34 2.40 -1.29
N LEU A 11 -14.16 1.36 -1.22
CA LEU A 11 -13.71 -0.02 -1.12
C LEU A 11 -12.96 -0.47 -2.38
N THR A 12 -13.48 -0.17 -3.57
CA THR A 12 -12.85 -0.53 -4.84
C THR A 12 -11.56 0.23 -5.09
N THR A 13 -11.51 1.52 -4.74
CA THR A 13 -10.27 2.32 -4.83
C THR A 13 -9.20 1.79 -3.88
N PHE A 14 -9.57 1.52 -2.62
CA PHE A 14 -8.65 0.95 -1.64
C PHE A 14 -8.16 -0.44 -2.06
N ALA A 15 -9.06 -1.33 -2.47
CA ALA A 15 -8.72 -2.67 -2.92
C ALA A 15 -7.84 -2.65 -4.18
N GLY A 16 -8.17 -1.79 -5.15
CA GLY A 16 -7.39 -1.60 -6.37
C GLY A 16 -5.97 -1.12 -6.07
N LEU A 17 -5.83 -0.05 -5.28
CA LEU A 17 -4.52 0.47 -4.88
C LEU A 17 -3.70 -0.55 -4.10
N THR A 18 -4.34 -1.30 -3.20
CA THR A 18 -3.67 -2.37 -2.43
C THR A 18 -3.17 -3.49 -3.34
N ALA A 19 -4.02 -4.00 -4.23
CA ALA A 19 -3.66 -5.07 -5.16
C ALA A 19 -2.55 -4.63 -6.12
N THR A 20 -2.65 -3.43 -6.68
CA THR A 20 -1.62 -2.86 -7.58
C THR A 20 -0.30 -2.66 -6.85
N THR A 21 -0.32 -2.08 -5.64
CA THR A 21 0.88 -1.91 -4.80
C THR A 21 1.53 -3.26 -4.52
N MET A 22 0.73 -4.26 -4.13
CA MET A 22 1.21 -5.62 -3.87
C MET A 22 1.88 -6.22 -5.10
N LEU A 23 1.25 -6.16 -6.28
CA LEU A 23 1.79 -6.71 -7.51
C LEU A 23 3.12 -6.04 -7.89
N ILE A 24 3.18 -4.70 -7.88
CA ILE A 24 4.42 -3.97 -8.18
C ILE A 24 5.53 -4.41 -7.24
N VAL A 25 5.28 -4.38 -5.93
CA VAL A 25 6.28 -4.75 -4.93
C VAL A 25 6.71 -6.20 -5.07
N GLN A 26 5.79 -7.13 -5.33
CA GLN A 26 6.12 -8.54 -5.47
C GLN A 26 7.13 -8.78 -6.60
N PHE A 27 6.94 -8.11 -7.74
CA PHE A 27 7.85 -8.23 -8.87
C PHE A 27 9.14 -7.44 -8.71
N THR A 28 9.18 -6.37 -7.91
CA THR A 28 10.37 -5.51 -7.81
C THR A 28 11.19 -5.71 -6.53
N LYS A 29 10.64 -6.35 -5.48
CA LYS A 29 11.29 -6.56 -4.18
C LYS A 29 12.67 -7.21 -4.31
N PHE A 30 12.88 -8.11 -5.27
CA PHE A 30 14.13 -8.86 -5.38
C PHE A 30 15.30 -7.94 -5.74
N LEU A 31 15.02 -6.90 -6.54
CA LEU A 31 15.99 -5.85 -6.88
C LEU A 31 16.37 -5.05 -5.64
N VAL A 32 15.39 -4.72 -4.79
CA VAL A 32 15.57 -3.96 -3.55
C VAL A 32 16.31 -4.81 -2.51
N LYS A 33 15.89 -6.06 -2.26
CA LYS A 33 16.53 -6.98 -1.33
C LYS A 33 18.00 -7.20 -1.67
N LYS A 34 18.32 -7.35 -2.96
CA LYS A 34 19.70 -7.59 -3.43
C LYS A 34 20.62 -6.39 -3.19
N LYS A 35 20.11 -5.15 -3.24
CA LYS A 35 20.92 -3.94 -3.09
C LYS A 35 20.97 -3.39 -1.66
N PHE A 36 19.86 -3.46 -0.93
CA PHE A 36 19.69 -2.73 0.33
C PHE A 36 19.32 -3.63 1.52
N GLY A 37 18.93 -4.88 1.30
CA GLY A 37 18.50 -5.81 2.34
C GLY A 37 16.97 -5.79 2.61
N ASP A 38 16.54 -6.68 3.50
CA ASP A 38 15.11 -7.02 3.67
C ASP A 38 14.28 -5.88 4.27
N SER A 39 14.84 -5.12 5.22
CA SER A 39 14.16 -4.00 5.89
C SER A 39 13.77 -2.88 4.93
N TYR A 40 14.49 -2.70 3.83
CA TYR A 40 14.22 -1.65 2.84
C TYR A 40 13.04 -1.97 1.92
N VAL A 41 12.59 -3.23 1.88
CA VAL A 41 11.38 -3.59 1.12
C VAL A 41 10.15 -2.90 1.71
N ARG A 42 10.07 -2.75 3.04
CA ARG A 42 8.96 -2.07 3.71
C ARG A 42 8.88 -0.58 3.33
N VAL A 43 10.02 0.10 3.36
CA VAL A 43 10.12 1.51 2.95
C VAL A 43 9.78 1.65 1.47
N TYR A 44 10.28 0.74 0.64
CA TYR A 44 9.95 0.72 -0.79
C TYR A 44 8.45 0.50 -1.05
N THR A 45 7.81 -0.44 -0.37
CA THR A 45 6.35 -0.66 -0.44
C THR A 45 5.60 0.59 -0.06
N PHE A 46 6.03 1.29 0.99
CA PHE A 46 5.43 2.56 1.39
C PHE A 46 5.55 3.64 0.32
N LEU A 47 6.73 3.78 -0.30
CA LEU A 47 6.93 4.77 -1.38
C LEU A 47 6.04 4.47 -2.60
N VAL A 48 5.92 3.20 -3.00
CA VAL A 48 5.01 2.80 -4.10
C VAL A 48 3.56 3.11 -3.74
N ALA A 49 3.11 2.73 -2.54
CA ALA A 49 1.75 3.02 -2.07
C ALA A 49 1.48 4.53 -2.05
N LEU A 50 2.42 5.33 -1.54
CA LEU A 50 2.31 6.78 -1.46
C LEU A 50 2.13 7.41 -2.84
N ILE A 51 3.00 7.05 -3.80
CA ILE A 51 2.92 7.55 -5.18
C ILE A 51 1.56 7.20 -5.80
N LEU A 52 1.13 5.94 -5.70
CA LEU A 52 -0.14 5.53 -6.28
C LEU A 52 -1.34 6.21 -5.61
N THR A 53 -1.29 6.38 -4.29
CA THR A 53 -2.35 7.07 -3.54
C THR A 53 -2.44 8.54 -3.94
N PHE A 54 -1.31 9.21 -4.21
CA PHE A 54 -1.31 10.57 -4.75
C PHE A 54 -1.91 10.67 -6.15
N LEU A 55 -1.69 9.67 -7.00
CA LEU A 55 -2.18 9.68 -8.38
C LEU A 55 -3.68 9.38 -8.47
N PHE A 56 -4.18 8.45 -7.65
CA PHE A 56 -5.53 7.89 -7.82
C PHE A 56 -6.48 8.17 -6.65
N ALA A 57 -5.98 8.55 -5.47
CA ALA A 57 -6.79 8.73 -4.26
C ALA A 57 -6.46 10.02 -3.48
N ARG A 58 -5.97 11.05 -4.18
CA ARG A 58 -5.70 12.37 -3.57
C ARG A 58 -7.02 13.04 -3.16
N GLN A 59 -7.15 13.36 -1.88
CA GLN A 59 -8.35 13.98 -1.32
C GLN A 59 -8.15 15.50 -1.13
N GLY A 60 -8.18 16.25 -2.22
CA GLY A 60 -8.08 17.72 -2.20
C GLY A 60 -6.65 18.26 -2.18
N GLU A 61 -6.52 19.60 -2.27
CA GLU A 61 -5.21 20.30 -2.33
C GLU A 61 -4.80 20.91 -0.99
N ASN A 62 -5.67 20.81 0.01
CA ASN A 62 -5.51 21.45 1.31
C ASN A 62 -4.56 20.61 2.17
N ALA A 63 -3.98 21.20 3.22
CA ALA A 63 -3.10 20.50 4.16
C ALA A 63 -3.75 19.23 4.76
N GLN A 64 -5.05 19.29 5.05
CA GLN A 64 -5.81 18.12 5.51
C GLN A 64 -5.85 17.01 4.45
N GLY A 65 -6.01 17.36 3.18
CA GLY A 65 -6.03 16.40 2.08
C GLY A 65 -4.71 15.67 1.91
N LEU A 66 -3.60 16.41 2.03
CA LEU A 66 -2.25 15.86 2.03
C LEU A 66 -2.06 14.83 3.15
N VAL A 67 -2.49 15.18 4.37
CA VAL A 67 -2.42 14.27 5.54
C VAL A 67 -3.27 13.02 5.30
N MET A 68 -4.49 13.15 4.76
CA MET A 68 -5.35 12.01 4.44
C MET A 68 -4.74 11.09 3.38
N THR A 69 -4.11 11.64 2.35
CA THR A 69 -3.39 10.85 1.33
C THR A 69 -2.24 10.06 1.95
N ILE A 70 -1.48 10.66 2.87
CA ILE A 70 -0.40 9.96 3.58
C ILE A 70 -0.96 8.82 4.45
N ILE A 71 -2.03 9.09 5.22
CA ILE A 71 -2.68 8.07 6.06
C ILE A 71 -3.19 6.90 5.21
N ASN A 72 -3.88 7.19 4.09
CA ASN A 72 -4.36 6.16 3.17
C ASN A 72 -3.20 5.33 2.60
N ALA A 73 -2.08 5.96 2.24
CA ALA A 73 -0.90 5.26 1.75
C ALA A 73 -0.31 4.32 2.81
N ILE A 74 -0.30 4.71 4.09
CA ILE A 74 0.14 3.84 5.20
C ILE A 74 -0.79 2.61 5.29
N LEU A 75 -2.11 2.80 5.24
CA LEU A 75 -3.08 1.69 5.29
C LEU A 75 -2.89 0.72 4.12
N ILE A 76 -2.74 1.25 2.90
CA ILE A 76 -2.46 0.47 1.69
C ILE A 76 -1.15 -0.31 1.82
N THR A 77 -0.11 0.32 2.38
CA THR A 77 1.20 -0.33 2.61
C THR A 77 1.06 -1.54 3.52
N VAL A 78 0.37 -1.39 4.65
CA VAL A 78 0.17 -2.48 5.61
C VAL A 78 -0.64 -3.61 4.98
N ALA A 79 -1.72 -3.28 4.26
CA ALA A 79 -2.55 -4.26 3.59
C ALA A 79 -1.80 -5.01 2.46
N ALA A 80 -1.00 -4.29 1.66
CA ALA A 80 -0.21 -4.87 0.57
C ALA A 80 0.98 -5.70 1.08
N ALA A 81 1.61 -5.30 2.19
CA ALA A 81 2.69 -6.02 2.82
C ALA A 81 2.22 -7.31 3.52
N GLY A 82 1.02 -7.31 4.13
CA GLY A 82 0.45 -8.52 4.74
C GLY A 82 0.18 -9.64 3.71
N GLY A 83 -0.22 -9.30 2.48
CA GLY A 83 -0.39 -10.29 1.40
C GLY A 83 0.93 -10.96 0.98
N TYR A 84 2.05 -10.24 1.08
CA TYR A 84 3.37 -10.81 0.83
C TYR A 84 3.71 -11.93 1.78
N GLU A 85 3.61 -11.66 3.08
CA GLU A 85 3.97 -12.57 4.15
C GLU A 85 3.04 -13.79 4.12
N ILE A 86 1.74 -13.57 3.85
CA ILE A 86 0.76 -14.66 3.70
C ILE A 86 1.02 -15.53 2.46
N ILE A 87 1.45 -14.98 1.32
CA ILE A 87 1.69 -15.77 0.09
C ILE A 87 3.07 -16.46 0.11
N THR A 88 4.08 -15.81 0.68
CA THR A 88 5.47 -16.30 0.63
C THR A 88 5.91 -17.07 1.88
N ASP A 89 5.25 -16.86 3.02
CA ASP A 89 5.45 -17.62 4.25
C ASP A 89 4.15 -17.66 5.09
N PRO A 90 3.10 -18.36 4.64
CA PRO A 90 1.83 -18.47 5.37
C PRO A 90 1.98 -19.08 6.77
N LEU A 91 3.12 -19.71 7.07
CA LEU A 91 3.37 -20.47 8.29
C LEU A 91 4.45 -19.86 9.19
N ALA A 92 4.99 -18.68 8.85
CA ALA A 92 6.04 -17.98 9.61
C ALA A 92 7.17 -18.92 10.08
N LYS A 93 7.65 -19.81 9.21
CA LYS A 93 8.78 -20.70 9.53
C LYS A 93 10.07 -20.08 9.03
N LYS A 94 10.60 -19.13 9.80
CA LYS A 94 12.04 -18.83 9.78
C LYS A 94 12.80 -19.87 10.58
#